data_AF-A0A4Y1RCL5-F1
#
_entry.id   AF-A0A4Y1RCL5-F1
#
_cell.length_a   1.000
_cell.length_b   1.000
_cell.length_c   1.000
_cell.angle_alpha   90.00
_cell.angle_beta   90.00
_cell.angle_gamma   90.00
#
_symmetry.space_group_name_H-M   'P 1'
#
loop_
_entity.id
_entity.type
_entity.pdbx_description
1 polymer ?
#
loop_
_entity_poly.entity_id
_entity_poly.type
_entity_poly.pdbx_seq_one_letter_code
_entity_poly.pdbx_strand_id
1 'polypeptide(L)'
;MTVNSAGAVFQLVYIALFIIYAEKSKKVRMLGFLLADFGLFAIIVFGSLQMTDLVMRRLIVGLLSCVSLISMFASPMFIINLVIRTKSVEFMPFYLSLSTFLMSTSFFLYGIFNYDLFIYVPNGIGTILGIIQLALYFYYKDSSKEDSREPLMVEDVILT
;
A
#
# COMPACT_ATOMS: atom_id res chain seq x y z
N MET A 1 -14.68 -8.96 -7.56
CA MET A 1 -14.65 -7.94 -8.64
C MET A 1 -15.10 -6.55 -8.17
N THR A 2 -16.00 -6.44 -7.19
CA THR A 2 -16.55 -5.14 -6.72
C THR A 2 -15.52 -4.22 -6.06
N VAL A 3 -14.63 -4.74 -5.20
CA VAL A 3 -13.66 -3.92 -4.47
C VAL A 3 -12.59 -3.29 -5.35
N ASN A 4 -12.05 -4.05 -6.31
CA ASN A 4 -11.03 -3.53 -7.23
C ASN A 4 -11.62 -2.48 -8.17
N SER A 5 -12.89 -2.65 -8.55
CA SER A 5 -13.60 -1.66 -9.39
C SER A 5 -13.83 -0.35 -8.63
N ALA A 6 -14.25 -0.41 -7.36
CA ALA A 6 -14.37 0.77 -6.52
C ALA A 6 -13.00 1.45 -6.32
N GLY A 7 -11.95 0.67 -6.03
CA GLY A 7 -10.58 1.17 -5.93
C GLY A 7 -10.09 1.86 -7.20
N ALA A 8 -10.39 1.29 -8.38
CA ALA A 8 -10.04 1.89 -9.67
C ALA A 8 -10.72 3.25 -9.88
N VAL A 9 -11.99 3.40 -9.47
CA VAL A 9 -12.70 4.70 -9.55
C VAL A 9 -12.04 5.73 -8.65
N PHE A 10 -11.71 5.40 -7.40
CA PHE A 10 -10.99 6.30 -6.50
C PHE A 10 -9.61 6.69 -7.05
N GLN A 11 -8.86 5.72 -7.58
CA GLN A 11 -7.56 5.94 -8.18
C GLN A 11 -7.66 6.91 -9.36
N LEU A 12 -8.65 6.74 -10.24
CA LEU A 12 -8.89 7.61 -11.40
C LEU A 12 -9.23 9.04 -10.97
N VAL A 13 -10.09 9.21 -9.97
CA VAL A 13 -10.43 10.53 -9.42
C VAL A 13 -9.19 11.21 -8.84
N TYR A 14 -8.37 10.47 -8.09
CA TYR A 14 -7.14 10.99 -7.48
C TYR A 14 -6.13 11.45 -8.54
N ILE A 15 -5.93 10.63 -9.58
CA ILE A 15 -5.07 10.98 -10.72
C ILE A 15 -5.60 12.21 -11.45
N ALA A 16 -6.91 12.29 -11.71
CA ALA A 16 -7.52 13.43 -12.39
C ALA A 16 -7.29 14.73 -11.60
N LEU A 17 -7.54 14.72 -10.29
CA LEU A 17 -7.27 15.86 -9.42
C LEU A 17 -5.78 16.25 -9.41
N PHE A 18 -4.88 15.27 -9.32
CA PHE A 18 -3.44 15.55 -9.36
C PHE A 18 -3.03 16.17 -10.71
N ILE A 19 -3.54 15.67 -11.84
CA ILE A 19 -3.25 16.24 -13.16
C ILE A 19 -3.76 17.69 -13.29
N ILE A 20 -4.88 18.02 -12.65
CA ILE A 20 -5.45 19.38 -12.66
C ILE A 20 -4.63 20.34 -11.79
N TYR A 21 -4.28 19.94 -10.58
CA TYR A 21 -3.70 20.83 -9.57
C TYR A 21 -2.16 20.77 -9.44
N ALA A 22 -1.48 19.78 -10.01
CA ALA A 22 -0.03 19.65 -9.89
C ALA A 22 0.77 20.58 -10.82
N GLU A 23 1.94 21.00 -10.35
CA GLU A 23 2.94 21.74 -11.12
C GLU A 23 3.35 21.01 -12.40
N LYS A 24 3.63 21.77 -13.47
CA LYS A 24 3.92 21.22 -14.80
C LYS A 24 5.03 20.17 -14.82
N SER A 25 6.10 20.34 -14.03
CA SER A 25 7.21 19.39 -13.95
C SER A 25 6.80 18.04 -13.33
N LYS A 26 6.07 18.07 -12.22
CA LYS A 26 5.55 16.86 -11.54
C LYS A 26 4.46 16.18 -12.37
N LYS A 27 3.62 16.97 -13.06
CA LYS A 27 2.57 16.51 -13.95
C LYS A 27 3.10 15.71 -15.14
N VAL A 28 4.14 16.21 -15.83
CA VAL A 28 4.75 15.49 -16.97
C VAL A 28 5.38 14.18 -16.51
N ARG A 29 6.10 14.20 -15.37
CA ARG A 29 6.67 12.98 -14.80
C ARG A 29 5.60 11.95 -14.44
N MET A 30 4.51 12.37 -13.81
CA MET A 30 3.40 11.46 -13.46
C MET A 30 2.68 10.93 -14.70
N LEU A 31 2.42 11.77 -15.71
CA LEU A 31 1.86 11.33 -16.99
C LEU A 31 2.75 10.30 -17.69
N GLY A 32 4.08 10.46 -17.62
CA GLY A 32 5.03 9.48 -18.13
C GLY A 32 4.88 8.11 -17.46
N PHE A 33 4.81 8.07 -16.13
CA PHE A 33 4.56 6.83 -15.40
C PHE A 33 3.20 6.22 -15.73
N LEU A 34 2.15 7.04 -15.84
CA LEU A 34 0.82 6.57 -16.18
C LEU A 34 0.77 5.93 -17.57
N LEU A 35 1.38 6.58 -18.58
CA LEU A 35 1.48 6.04 -19.93
C LEU A 35 2.29 4.74 -19.97
N ALA A 36 3.37 4.65 -19.18
CA ALA A 36 4.15 3.42 -19.07
C ALA A 36 3.32 2.26 -18.49
N ASP A 37 2.52 2.51 -17.45
CA ASP A 37 1.64 1.52 -16.84
C ASP A 37 0.55 1.04 -17.81
N PHE A 38 -0.14 1.97 -18.48
CA PHE A 38 -1.15 1.62 -19.49
C PHE A 38 -0.53 0.89 -20.69
N GLY A 39 0.67 1.29 -21.11
CA GLY A 39 1.43 0.63 -22.17
C GLY A 39 1.80 -0.80 -21.79
N LEU A 40 2.34 -1.01 -20.59
CA LEU A 40 2.66 -2.33 -20.06
C LEU A 40 1.41 -3.21 -19.98
N PHE A 41 0.31 -2.68 -19.46
CA PHE A 41 -0.97 -3.39 -19.40
C PHE A 41 -1.46 -3.80 -20.79
N ALA A 42 -1.41 -2.89 -21.77
CA ALA A 42 -1.80 -3.18 -23.15
C ALA A 42 -0.93 -4.28 -23.79
N ILE A 43 0.39 -4.24 -23.56
CA ILE A 43 1.31 -5.28 -24.03
C ILE A 43 0.96 -6.63 -23.41
N ILE A 44 0.70 -6.69 -22.10
CA ILE A 44 0.31 -7.93 -21.41
C ILE A 44 -1.01 -8.46 -21.98
N VAL A 45 -2.02 -7.62 -22.17
CA VAL A 45 -3.31 -8.02 -22.74
C VAL A 45 -3.15 -8.53 -24.17
N PHE A 46 -2.44 -7.80 -25.02
CA PHE A 46 -2.23 -8.18 -26.41
C PHE A 46 -1.43 -9.48 -26.53
N GLY A 47 -0.34 -9.62 -25.76
CA GLY A 47 0.44 -10.86 -25.69
C GLY A 47 -0.40 -12.04 -25.18
N SER A 48 -1.30 -11.78 -24.22
CA SER A 48 -2.23 -12.77 -23.67
C SER A 48 -3.28 -13.22 -24.68
N LEU A 49 -3.74 -12.32 -25.57
CA LEU A 49 -4.71 -12.63 -26.63
C LEU A 49 -4.10 -13.45 -27.78
N GLN A 50 -2.81 -13.29 -28.05
CA GLN A 50 -2.11 -14.09 -29.07
C GLN A 50 -1.79 -15.52 -28.61
N MET A 51 -1.90 -15.80 -27.32
CA MET A 51 -1.70 -17.15 -26.77
C MET A 51 -3.00 -17.96 -26.85
N THR A 52 -2.99 -19.01 -27.68
CA THR A 52 -4.12 -19.94 -27.85
C THR A 52 -4.28 -20.92 -26.69
N ASP A 53 -3.20 -21.17 -25.93
CA ASP A 53 -3.23 -22.05 -24.77
C ASP A 53 -3.73 -21.31 -23.51
N LEU A 54 -4.99 -21.60 -23.15
CA LEU A 54 -5.69 -20.98 -22.02
C LEU A 54 -5.02 -21.28 -20.67
N VAL A 55 -4.34 -22.42 -20.53
CA VAL A 55 -3.71 -22.83 -19.26
C VAL A 55 -2.43 -22.02 -19.03
N MET A 56 -1.55 -21.96 -20.04
CA MET A 56 -0.34 -21.13 -19.98
C MET A 56 -0.68 -19.64 -19.80
N ARG A 57 -1.70 -19.16 -20.52
CA ARG A 57 -2.17 -17.78 -20.40
C ARG A 57 -2.54 -17.43 -18.97
N ARG A 58 -3.29 -18.30 -18.30
CA ARG A 58 -3.75 -18.07 -16.92
C ARG A 58 -2.59 -18.10 -15.92
N LEU A 59 -1.63 -19.00 -16.10
CA LEU A 59 -0.44 -19.09 -15.26
C LEU A 59 0.45 -17.84 -15.36
N ILE A 60 0.72 -17.36 -16.57
CA ILE A 60 1.58 -16.18 -16.79
C ILE A 60 0.91 -14.93 -16.22
N VAL A 61 -0.36 -14.69 -16.54
CA VAL A 61 -1.11 -13.52 -16.03
C VAL A 61 -1.26 -13.60 -14.51
N GLY A 62 -1.51 -14.79 -13.96
CA GLY A 62 -1.56 -15.02 -12.52
C GLY A 62 -0.23 -14.71 -11.83
N LEU A 63 0.89 -15.20 -12.38
CA LEU A 63 2.23 -14.92 -11.85
C LEU A 63 2.57 -13.43 -11.90
N LEU A 64 2.30 -12.75 -13.03
CA LEU A 64 2.50 -11.31 -13.17
C LEU A 64 1.66 -10.52 -12.16
N SER A 65 0.42 -10.96 -11.93
CA SER A 65 -0.45 -10.38 -10.90
C SER A 65 0.12 -10.58 -9.50
N CYS A 66 0.64 -11.76 -9.17
CA CYS A 66 1.28 -12.02 -7.88
C CYS A 66 2.52 -11.15 -7.67
N VAL A 67 3.41 -11.05 -8.67
CA VAL A 67 4.60 -10.21 -8.61
C VAL A 67 4.22 -8.74 -8.43
N SER A 68 3.22 -8.26 -9.17
CA SER A 68 2.71 -6.88 -9.03
C SER A 68 2.16 -6.62 -7.63
N LEU A 69 1.41 -7.57 -7.07
CA LEU A 69 0.85 -7.46 -5.74
C LEU A 69 1.93 -7.46 -4.65
N ILE A 70 2.96 -8.29 -4.78
CA ILE A 70 4.14 -8.27 -3.90
C ILE A 70 4.87 -6.93 -4.02
N SER A 71 5.03 -6.40 -5.24
CA SER A 71 5.68 -5.10 -5.45
C SER A 71 4.94 -3.95 -4.75
N MET A 72 3.60 -4.03 -4.65
CA MET A 72 2.78 -3.04 -3.96
C MET A 72 3.07 -3.00 -2.45
N PHE A 73 3.54 -4.10 -1.86
CA PHE A 73 3.99 -4.14 -0.47
C PHE A 73 5.30 -3.39 -0.20
N ALA A 74 6.03 -2.95 -1.24
CA ALA A 74 7.18 -2.08 -1.05
C ALA A 74 6.79 -0.72 -0.44
N SER A 75 5.61 -0.18 -0.77
CA SER A 75 5.11 1.08 -0.22
C SER A 75 4.91 1.04 1.31
N PRO A 76 4.14 0.10 1.89
CA PRO A 76 4.01 -0.01 3.34
C PRO A 76 5.33 -0.33 4.04
N MET A 77 6.25 -1.06 3.39
CA MET A 77 7.59 -1.33 3.93
C MET A 77 8.47 -0.07 3.97
N PHE A 78 8.36 0.79 2.95
CA PHE A 78 9.02 2.09 2.93
C PHE A 78 8.51 3.00 4.06
N ILE A 79 7.19 3.01 4.32
CA ILE A 79 6.60 3.75 5.44
C ILE A 79 7.16 3.25 6.79
N ILE A 80 7.29 1.94 6.99
CA ILE A 80 7.91 1.37 8.21
C ILE A 80 9.35 1.90 8.39
N ASN A 81 10.16 1.88 7.32
CA ASN A 81 11.53 2.39 7.37
C ASN A 81 11.57 3.91 7.64
N LEU A 82 10.63 4.66 7.05
CA LEU A 82 10.48 6.09 7.29
C LEU A 82 10.16 6.36 8.77
N VAL A 83 9.20 5.65 9.38
CA VAL A 83 8.84 5.80 10.80
C VAL A 83 10.03 5.48 11.71
N ILE A 84 10.82 4.44 11.40
CA ILE A 84 12.03 4.10 12.17
C ILE A 84 13.08 5.22 12.07
N ARG A 85 13.21 5.84 10.91
CA ARG A 85 14.19 6.92 10.66
C ARG A 85 13.76 8.25 11.25
N THR A 86 12.50 8.62 11.12
CA THR A 86 11.96 9.90 11.60
C THR A 86 11.57 9.85 13.07
N LYS A 87 11.48 8.66 13.66
CA LYS A 87 10.98 8.40 15.02
C LYS A 87 9.61 9.02 15.30
N SER A 88 8.87 9.37 14.24
CA SER A 88 7.58 10.05 14.31
C SER A 88 6.53 9.24 13.57
N VAL A 89 5.40 9.03 14.22
CA VAL A 89 4.20 8.38 13.67
C VAL A 89 3.34 9.33 12.84
N GLU A 90 3.77 10.57 12.64
CA GLU A 90 3.04 11.60 11.90
C GLU A 90 2.74 11.20 10.45
N PHE A 91 3.63 10.43 9.82
CA PHE A 91 3.46 9.92 8.46
C PHE A 91 2.61 8.65 8.38
N MET A 92 2.08 8.14 9.51
CA MET A 92 1.37 6.88 9.58
C MET A 92 0.10 6.96 10.45
N PRO A 93 -1.02 7.44 9.89
CA PRO A 93 -2.27 7.51 10.63
C PRO A 93 -2.76 6.11 11.04
N PHE A 94 -2.98 5.91 12.34
CA PHE A 94 -3.45 4.66 12.95
C PHE A 94 -4.60 4.00 12.20
N TYR A 95 -5.60 4.82 11.79
CA TYR A 95 -6.78 4.34 11.08
C TYR A 95 -6.46 3.71 9.73
N LEU A 96 -5.41 4.18 9.04
CA LEU A 96 -5.00 3.64 7.75
C LEU A 96 -4.35 2.25 7.91
N SER A 97 -3.49 2.09 8.92
CA SER A 97 -2.89 0.78 9.24
C SER A 97 -3.94 -0.22 9.70
N LEU A 98 -4.84 0.18 10.61
CA LEU A 98 -5.91 -0.68 11.10
C LEU A 98 -6.88 -1.09 9.97
N SER A 99 -7.25 -0.16 9.09
CA SER A 99 -8.12 -0.46 7.95
C SER A 99 -7.45 -1.41 6.97
N THR A 100 -6.15 -1.22 6.70
CA THR A 100 -5.38 -2.12 5.81
C THR A 100 -5.25 -3.52 6.41
N PHE A 101 -5.00 -3.62 7.72
CA PHE A 101 -4.97 -4.89 8.45
C PHE A 101 -6.32 -5.62 8.39
N LEU A 102 -7.42 -4.93 8.70
CA LEU A 102 -8.77 -5.52 8.65
C LEU A 102 -9.13 -5.95 7.23
N MET A 103 -8.87 -5.11 6.23
CA MET A 103 -9.08 -5.45 4.82
C MET A 103 -8.30 -6.69 4.42
N SER A 104 -7.00 -6.73 4.70
CA SER A 104 -6.14 -7.87 4.35
C SER A 104 -6.55 -9.14 5.08
N THR A 105 -6.96 -9.04 6.35
CA THR A 105 -7.46 -10.16 7.14
C THR A 105 -8.78 -10.69 6.56
N SER A 106 -9.71 -9.81 6.20
CA SER A 106 -10.98 -10.22 5.58
C SER A 106 -10.75 -10.94 4.24
N PHE A 107 -9.85 -10.45 3.40
CA PHE A 107 -9.51 -11.13 2.14
C PHE A 107 -8.72 -12.42 2.34
N PHE A 108 -7.89 -12.49 3.37
CA PHE A 108 -7.19 -13.72 3.76
C PHE A 108 -8.19 -14.81 4.17
N LEU A 109 -9.12 -14.50 5.08
CA LEU A 109 -10.19 -15.45 5.45
C LEU A 109 -11.04 -15.82 4.24
N TYR A 110 -11.39 -14.85 3.39
CA TYR A 110 -12.14 -15.12 2.16
C TYR A 110 -11.38 -16.10 1.24
N GLY A 111 -10.07 -15.93 1.08
CA GLY A 111 -9.22 -16.84 0.30
C GLY A 111 -9.15 -18.26 0.89
N ILE A 112 -9.08 -18.39 2.22
CA ILE A 112 -9.14 -19.70 2.92
C ILE A 112 -10.47 -20.39 2.64
N PHE A 113 -11.59 -19.68 2.83
CA PHE A 113 -12.93 -20.26 2.66
C PHE A 113 -13.22 -20.70 1.20
N ASN A 114 -12.64 -20.01 0.22
CA ASN A 114 -12.81 -20.34 -1.20
C ASN A 114 -11.68 -21.26 -1.73
N TYR A 115 -10.74 -21.70 -0.89
CA TYR A 115 -9.55 -22.48 -1.29
C TYR A 115 -8.76 -21.86 -2.46
N ASP A 116 -8.76 -20.53 -2.57
CA ASP A 116 -8.07 -19.80 -3.64
C ASP A 116 -6.70 -19.31 -3.17
N LEU A 117 -5.66 -20.08 -3.53
CA LEU A 117 -4.26 -19.80 -3.20
C LEU A 117 -3.80 -18.42 -3.69
N PHE A 118 -4.33 -17.92 -4.81
CA PHE A 118 -3.93 -16.63 -5.37
C PHE A 118 -4.46 -15.45 -4.57
N ILE A 119 -5.55 -15.63 -3.83
CA ILE A 119 -6.12 -14.61 -2.94
C ILE A 119 -5.51 -14.76 -1.54
N TYR A 120 -5.39 -16.00 -1.04
CA TYR A 120 -4.88 -16.28 0.30
C TYR A 120 -3.43 -15.82 0.51
N VAL A 121 -2.50 -16.24 -0.35
CA VAL A 121 -1.05 -16.00 -0.17
C VAL A 121 -0.70 -14.51 -0.03
N PRO A 122 -1.11 -13.62 -0.96
CA PRO A 122 -0.74 -12.22 -0.86
C PRO A 122 -1.46 -11.49 0.28
N ASN A 123 -2.73 -11.81 0.56
CA ASN A 123 -3.44 -11.20 1.69
C ASN A 123 -2.90 -11.67 3.05
N GLY A 124 -2.30 -12.85 3.12
CA GLY A 124 -1.55 -13.30 4.30
C GLY A 124 -0.33 -12.42 4.57
N ILE A 125 0.48 -12.15 3.53
CA ILE A 125 1.63 -11.23 3.61
C ILE A 125 1.16 -9.82 4.02
N GLY A 126 0.08 -9.32 3.41
CA GLY A 126 -0.51 -8.03 3.76
C GLY A 126 -0.99 -7.94 5.21
N THR A 127 -1.48 -9.05 5.77
CA THR A 127 -1.91 -9.13 7.17
C THR A 127 -0.72 -9.05 8.11
N ILE A 128 0.37 -9.78 7.82
CA ILE A 128 1.62 -9.71 8.59
C ILE A 128 2.20 -8.29 8.56
N LEU A 129 2.24 -7.66 7.38
CA LEU A 129 2.67 -6.27 7.25
C LEU A 129 1.77 -5.34 8.08
N GLY A 130 0.45 -5.50 8.02
CA GLY A 130 -0.49 -4.72 8.82
C GLY A 130 -0.27 -4.86 10.33
N ILE A 131 0.07 -6.06 10.82
CA ILE A 131 0.42 -6.30 12.23
C ILE A 131 1.71 -5.57 12.60
N ILE A 132 2.76 -5.67 11.77
CA ILE A 132 4.04 -4.98 12.01
C ILE A 132 3.81 -3.47 12.06
N GLN A 133 3.02 -2.95 11.11
CA GLN A 133 2.63 -1.55 11.05
C GLN A 133 1.93 -1.07 12.33
N LEU A 134 0.98 -1.86 12.84
CA LEU A 134 0.24 -1.53 14.05
C LEU A 134 1.13 -1.62 15.30
N ALA A 135 2.00 -2.63 15.38
CA ALA A 135 2.96 -2.81 16.47
C ALA A 135 3.98 -1.64 16.55
N LEU A 136 4.52 -1.22 15.41
CA LEU A 136 5.42 -0.07 15.34
C LEU A 136 4.74 1.22 15.81
N TYR A 137 3.47 1.41 15.44
CA TYR A 137 2.69 2.57 15.86
C TYR A 137 2.55 2.61 17.39
N PHE A 138 2.18 1.51 18.03
CA PHE A 138 2.08 1.46 19.50
C PHE A 138 3.44 1.74 20.17
N TYR A 139 4.52 1.14 19.65
CA TYR A 139 5.86 1.33 20.20
C TYR A 139 6.36 2.79 20.09
N TYR A 140 6.21 3.43 18.93
CA TYR A 140 6.66 4.82 18.74
C TYR A 140 5.71 5.87 19.34
N LYS A 141 4.41 5.59 19.44
CA LYS A 141 3.45 6.48 20.09
C LYS A 141 3.75 6.67 21.57
N ASP A 142 4.19 5.60 22.26
CA ASP A 142 4.56 5.70 23.68
C ASP A 142 5.90 6.42 23.86
N SER A 143 6.92 6.16 23.03
CA SER A 143 8.18 6.94 23.08
C SER A 143 7.98 8.44 22.76
N SER A 144 7.12 8.80 21.80
CA SER A 144 6.88 10.22 21.47
C SER A 144 6.13 10.97 22.58
N LYS A 145 5.28 10.28 23.35
CA LYS A 145 4.65 10.84 24.56
C LYS A 145 5.65 11.06 25.69
N GLU A 146 6.68 10.24 25.77
CA GLU A 146 7.73 10.35 26.79
C GLU A 146 8.69 11.50 26.46
N ASP A 147 9.08 11.62 25.18
CA ASP A 147 9.94 12.70 24.65
C ASP A 147 9.24 14.08 24.64
N SER A 148 7.91 14.13 24.64
CA SER A 148 7.13 15.38 24.81
C SER A 148 6.94 15.77 26.28
N ARG A 149 7.15 14.85 27.22
CA ARG A 149 7.03 15.11 28.67
C ARG A 149 8.34 15.60 29.28
N GLU A 150 9.49 15.17 28.77
CA GLU A 150 10.79 15.69 29.21
C GLU A 150 10.98 17.21 28.98
N PRO A 151 10.64 17.83 27.84
CA PRO A 151 10.84 19.27 27.65
C PRO A 151 9.95 20.13 28.55
N LEU A 152 8.74 19.66 28.90
CA LEU A 152 7.85 20.38 29.83
C LEU A 152 8.38 20.36 31.27
N MET A 153 9.00 19.26 31.70
CA MET A 153 9.60 19.15 33.04
C MET A 153 10.88 19.97 33.17
N VAL A 154 11.60 20.22 32.08
CA VAL A 154 12.82 21.05 32.09
C VAL A 154 12.47 22.54 32.05
N GLU A 155 11.45 22.95 31.28
CA GLU A 155 11.00 24.35 31.22
C GLU A 155 10.42 24.81 32.59
N ASP A 156 9.61 23.97 33.25
CA ASP A 156 9.02 24.31 34.56
C ASP A 156 10.05 24.39 35.70
N VAL A 157 11.17 23.65 35.61
CA VAL A 157 12.26 23.67 36.61
C VAL A 157 13.21 24.85 36.41
N ILE A 158 13.35 25.39 35.20
CA ILE A 158 14.19 26.56 34.92
C ILE A 158 13.47 27.88 35.28
N LEU A 159 12.14 27.87 35.38
CA LEU A 159 11.30 29.02 35.72
C LEU A 159 10.96 29.17 37.21
N THR A 160 11.49 28.31 38.10
CA THR A 160 11.32 28.37 39.56
C THR A 160 12.66 28.67 40.25
#